data_AF-A0AA96WZH2-F1
#
_entry.id   AF-A0AA96WZH2-F1
#
_cell.length_a   1.000
_cell.length_b   1.000
_cell.length_c   1.000
_cell.angle_alpha   90.00
_cell.angle_beta   90.00
_cell.angle_gamma   90.00
#
_symmetry.space_group_name_H-M   'P 1'
#
loop_
_entity.id
_entity.type
_entity.pdbx_description
1 polymer ?
#
loop_
_entity_poly.entity_id
_entity_poly.type
_entity_poly.pdbx_seq_one_letter_code
_entity_poly.pdbx_strand_id
1 'polypeptide(L)'
;MSKKLSRKERRLRAIRQIADVKITVQEPCTVSWRAMVGDRSVRKCPICQLNVYDFAGMTSDQILALINQHEGKLCAQFYARVDGTMIVEPCNERKEEHHFIRGRIIVSQQVGAEL
;
A
#
# COMPACT_ATOMS: atom_id res chain seq x y z
N MET A 1 -10.60 -6.83 -35.21
CA MET A 1 -10.49 -5.36 -35.07
C MET A 1 -10.34 -5.00 -33.61
N SER A 2 -9.13 -4.68 -33.16
CA SER A 2 -8.86 -4.32 -31.76
C SER A 2 -9.49 -2.96 -31.44
N LYS A 3 -10.61 -2.95 -30.71
CA LYS A 3 -11.25 -1.71 -30.26
C LYS A 3 -10.27 -0.96 -29.34
N LYS A 4 -9.95 0.30 -29.69
CA LYS A 4 -9.11 1.16 -28.85
C LYS A 4 -9.92 1.60 -27.64
N LEU A 5 -9.51 1.20 -26.43
CA LEU A 5 -10.17 1.63 -25.18
C LEU A 5 -10.11 3.15 -25.03
N SER A 6 -11.20 3.75 -24.53
CA SER A 6 -11.25 5.16 -24.14
C SER A 6 -10.35 5.46 -22.92
N ARG A 7 -10.04 6.73 -22.70
CA ARG A 7 -9.22 7.16 -21.54
C ARG A 7 -9.86 6.80 -20.20
N LYS A 8 -11.20 6.85 -20.12
CA LYS A 8 -11.99 6.46 -18.95
C LYS A 8 -11.90 4.95 -18.69
N GLU A 9 -12.02 4.14 -19.74
CA GLU A 9 -11.91 2.68 -19.62
C GLU A 9 -10.50 2.24 -19.28
N ARG A 10 -9.47 2.86 -19.86
CA ARG A 10 -8.07 2.62 -19.48
C ARG A 10 -7.82 2.95 -18.01
N ARG A 11 -8.37 4.08 -17.53
CA ARG A 11 -8.29 4.48 -16.13
C ARG A 11 -9.01 3.51 -15.20
N LEU A 12 -10.25 3.12 -15.52
CA LEU A 12 -11.01 2.14 -14.73
C LEU A 12 -10.33 0.76 -14.70
N ARG A 13 -9.71 0.34 -15.81
CA ARG A 13 -8.98 -0.93 -15.89
C ARG A 13 -7.67 -0.89 -15.11
N ALA A 14 -6.92 0.21 -15.19
CA ALA A 14 -5.72 0.44 -14.38
C ALA A 14 -6.04 0.50 -12.87
N ILE A 15 -7.14 1.16 -12.49
CA ILE A 15 -7.63 1.19 -11.10
C ILE A 15 -7.97 -0.23 -10.61
N ARG A 16 -8.60 -1.06 -11.45
CA ARG A 16 -8.92 -2.46 -11.12
C ARG A 16 -7.69 -3.35 -10.98
N GLN A 17 -6.60 -3.06 -11.69
CA GLN A 17 -5.42 -3.94 -11.71
C GLN A 17 -4.66 -3.99 -10.37
N ILE A 18 -4.94 -3.05 -9.47
CA ILE A 18 -4.40 -3.00 -8.11
C ILE A 18 -5.43 -3.48 -7.08
N ALA A 19 -6.70 -3.64 -7.49
CA ALA A 19 -7.84 -3.87 -6.62
C ALA A 19 -7.95 -5.31 -6.08
N ASP A 20 -7.23 -6.27 -6.64
CA ASP A 20 -7.34 -7.70 -6.24
C ASP A 20 -6.42 -8.09 -5.06
N VAL A 21 -5.71 -7.12 -4.48
CA VAL A 21 -4.74 -7.36 -3.40
C VAL A 21 -5.19 -6.68 -2.12
N LYS A 22 -5.56 -7.47 -1.10
CA LYS A 22 -5.90 -6.96 0.22
C LYS A 22 -4.65 -6.93 1.09
N ILE A 23 -4.29 -5.73 1.56
CA ILE A 23 -3.19 -5.51 2.51
C ILE A 23 -3.81 -5.37 3.90
N THR A 24 -3.36 -6.19 4.84
CA THR A 24 -3.74 -6.07 6.25
C THR A 24 -2.51 -5.86 7.11
N VAL A 25 -2.64 -5.12 8.21
CA VAL A 25 -1.57 -4.94 9.19
C VAL A 25 -1.81 -5.91 10.33
N GLN A 26 -0.91 -6.87 10.51
CA GLN A 26 -0.99 -7.84 11.60
C GLN A 26 -0.44 -7.28 12.90
N GLU A 27 0.69 -6.57 12.83
CA GLU A 27 1.38 -6.01 13.99
C GLU A 27 1.54 -4.51 13.78
N PRO A 28 0.58 -3.69 14.25
CA PRO A 28 0.69 -2.24 14.16
C PRO A 28 1.91 -1.76 14.95
N CYS A 29 2.70 -0.90 14.32
CA CYS A 29 3.91 -0.33 14.90
C CYS A 29 3.65 1.12 15.33
N THR A 30 3.68 1.36 16.64
CA THR A 30 3.45 2.68 17.25
C THR A 30 4.67 3.60 17.18
N VAL A 31 5.84 3.07 16.81
CA VAL A 31 7.09 3.84 16.71
C VAL A 31 6.97 4.87 15.59
N SER A 32 7.24 6.13 15.90
CA SER A 32 7.22 7.23 14.93
C SER A 32 8.28 7.04 13.82
N TRP A 33 7.91 7.33 12.57
CA TRP A 33 8.83 7.35 11.42
C TRP A 33 10.06 8.23 11.66
N ARG A 34 9.89 9.34 12.39
CA ARG A 34 10.98 10.28 12.72
C ARG A 34 12.01 9.66 13.67
N ALA A 35 11.64 8.65 14.44
CA ALA A 35 12.54 7.92 15.34
C ALA A 35 13.26 6.75 14.64
N MET A 36 12.96 6.48 13.37
CA MET A 36 13.61 5.43 12.58
C MET A 36 14.80 5.98 11.81
N VAL A 37 15.77 5.10 11.53
CA VAL A 37 17.04 5.45 10.86
C VAL A 37 17.01 4.97 9.42
N GLY A 38 17.35 5.85 8.48
CA GLY A 38 17.38 5.53 7.05
C GLY A 38 17.08 6.76 6.21
N ASP A 39 16.55 6.54 5.01
CA ASP A 39 16.27 7.60 4.05
C ASP A 39 14.77 7.95 4.01
N ARG A 40 14.28 8.47 2.88
CA ARG A 40 12.88 8.83 2.69
C ARG A 40 11.99 7.65 2.28
N SER A 41 12.57 6.59 1.77
CA SER A 41 11.88 5.43 1.18
C SER A 41 11.92 4.22 2.11
N VAL A 42 13.01 4.03 2.85
CA VAL A 42 13.18 2.91 3.77
C VAL A 42 13.89 3.35 5.04
N ARG A 43 13.36 2.93 6.18
CA ARG A 43 14.00 3.13 7.47
C ARG A 43 13.96 1.87 8.31
N LYS A 44 15.01 1.65 9.10
CA LYS A 44 15.07 0.58 10.08
C LYS A 44 14.36 1.02 11.36
N CYS A 45 13.39 0.22 11.79
CA CYS A 45 12.69 0.43 13.05
C CYS A 45 13.59 0.02 14.23
N PRO A 46 13.75 0.87 15.26
CA PRO A 46 14.59 0.53 16.42
C PRO A 46 13.98 -0.56 17.32
N ILE A 47 12.66 -0.79 17.24
CA ILE A 47 11.97 -1.76 18.10
C ILE A 47 11.87 -3.14 17.42
N CYS A 48 11.24 -3.23 16.25
CA CYS A 48 11.10 -4.52 15.56
C CYS A 48 12.36 -4.92 14.77
N GLN A 49 13.35 -4.04 14.64
CA GLN A 49 14.62 -4.26 13.92
C GLN A 49 14.46 -4.59 12.41
N LEU A 50 13.26 -4.42 11.85
CA LEU A 50 12.98 -4.62 10.43
C LEU A 50 13.03 -3.32 9.63
N ASN A 51 13.22 -3.46 8.33
CA ASN A 51 13.03 -2.37 7.37
C ASN A 51 11.55 -2.04 7.24
N VAL A 52 11.22 -0.77 7.39
CA VAL A 52 9.90 -0.19 7.20
C VAL A 52 9.93 0.64 5.93
N TYR A 53 9.14 0.24 4.94
CA TYR A 53 9.05 0.90 3.65
C TYR A 53 7.95 1.96 3.65
N ASP A 54 8.27 3.14 3.12
CA ASP A 54 7.29 4.20 2.94
C ASP A 54 6.60 4.06 1.59
N PHE A 55 5.33 3.68 1.62
CA PHE A 55 4.52 3.61 0.40
C PHE A 55 3.98 4.99 0.01
N ALA A 56 4.06 5.99 0.91
CA ALA A 56 3.64 7.35 0.59
C ALA A 56 4.59 7.95 -0.46
N GLY A 57 4.13 7.93 -1.72
CA GLY A 57 4.90 8.40 -2.88
C GLY A 57 5.36 7.29 -3.82
N MET A 58 5.01 6.03 -3.55
CA MET A 58 5.19 4.94 -4.51
C MET A 58 3.96 4.79 -5.40
N THR A 59 4.17 4.44 -6.67
CA THR A 59 3.08 3.96 -7.53
C THR A 59 2.67 2.55 -7.11
N SER A 60 1.48 2.13 -7.50
CA SER A 60 1.00 0.80 -7.14
C SER A 60 1.85 -0.33 -7.73
N ASP A 61 2.41 -0.15 -8.93
CA ASP A 61 3.34 -1.11 -9.53
C ASP A 61 4.61 -1.26 -8.69
N GLN A 62 5.14 -0.15 -8.15
CA GLN A 62 6.30 -0.16 -7.26
C GLN A 62 5.99 -0.88 -5.94
N ILE A 63 4.81 -0.63 -5.36
CA ILE A 63 4.37 -1.31 -4.13
C ILE A 63 4.21 -2.81 -4.37
N LEU A 64 3.55 -3.21 -5.47
CA LEU A 64 3.37 -4.61 -5.83
C LEU A 64 4.70 -5.30 -6.10
N ALA A 65 5.63 -4.66 -6.80
CA ALA A 65 6.98 -5.19 -7.02
C ALA A 65 7.71 -5.44 -5.70
N LEU A 66 7.64 -4.49 -4.75
CA LEU A 66 8.26 -4.61 -3.44
C LEU A 66 7.60 -5.71 -2.58
N ILE A 67 6.27 -5.78 -2.61
CA ILE A 67 5.50 -6.86 -1.97
C ILE A 67 5.94 -8.21 -2.51
N ASN A 68 6.04 -8.36 -3.83
CA ASN A 68 6.46 -9.61 -4.46
C ASN A 68 7.90 -9.99 -4.10
N GLN A 69 8.81 -9.01 -4.10
CA GLN A 69 10.21 -9.21 -3.70
C GLN A 69 10.34 -9.74 -2.27
N HIS A 70 9.43 -9.34 -1.39
CA HIS A 70 9.40 -9.72 0.02
C HIS A 70 8.36 -10.81 0.34
N GLU A 71 7.83 -11.50 -0.67
CA GLU A 71 6.83 -12.58 -0.51
C GLU A 71 5.63 -12.16 0.36
N GLY A 72 5.21 -10.89 0.26
CA GLY A 72 4.10 -10.33 1.04
C GLY A 72 4.39 -10.10 2.52
N LYS A 73 5.65 -10.26 2.97
CA LYS A 73 6.07 -10.13 4.38
C LYS A 73 7.08 -9.01 4.54
N LEU A 74 6.59 -7.81 4.82
CA LEU A 74 7.43 -6.64 5.10
C LEU A 74 6.76 -5.69 6.10
N CYS A 75 7.52 -4.77 6.67
CA CYS A 75 6.93 -3.66 7.41
C CYS A 75 6.75 -2.47 6.46
N ALA A 76 5.58 -1.86 6.49
CA ALA A 76 5.28 -0.71 5.65
C ALA A 76 4.58 0.37 6.45
N GLN A 77 4.60 1.58 5.89
CA GLN A 77 3.74 2.67 6.31
C GLN A 77 2.99 3.25 5.11
N PHE A 78 1.71 3.56 5.29
CA PHE A 78 0.83 4.05 4.23
C PHE A 78 -0.40 4.75 4.79
N TYR A 79 -1.07 5.52 3.93
CA TYR A 79 -2.39 6.07 4.23
C TYR A 79 -3.45 5.01 4.01
N ALA A 80 -4.39 4.91 4.94
CA ALA A 80 -5.55 4.05 4.80
C ALA A 80 -6.85 4.83 5.07
N ARG A 81 -7.92 4.38 4.41
CA ARG A 81 -9.29 4.77 4.76
C ARG A 81 -9.69 4.14 6.09
N VAL A 82 -10.80 4.61 6.67
CA VAL A 82 -11.38 4.07 7.91
C VAL A 82 -11.68 2.57 7.81
N ASP A 83 -11.99 2.08 6.61
CA ASP A 83 -12.21 0.65 6.33
C ASP A 83 -10.93 -0.19 6.21
N GLY A 84 -9.75 0.42 6.36
CA GLY A 84 -8.44 -0.23 6.25
C GLY A 84 -7.90 -0.34 4.82
N THR A 85 -8.61 0.15 3.81
CA THR A 85 -8.16 0.14 2.41
C THR A 85 -6.99 1.11 2.21
N MET A 86 -5.87 0.61 1.69
CA MET A 86 -4.69 1.41 1.36
C MET A 86 -5.00 2.45 0.27
N ILE A 87 -4.48 3.66 0.45
CA ILE A 87 -4.59 4.77 -0.49
C ILE A 87 -3.23 4.92 -1.19
N VAL A 88 -3.20 4.64 -2.49
CA VAL A 88 -1.94 4.57 -3.27
C VAL A 88 -1.68 5.82 -4.09
N GLU A 89 -2.74 6.52 -4.49
CA GLU A 89 -2.66 7.82 -5.15
C GLU A 89 -3.40 8.85 -4.28
N PRO A 90 -2.95 10.11 -4.26
CA PRO A 90 -3.74 11.17 -3.66
C PRO A 90 -5.04 11.29 -4.47
N CYS A 91 -6.11 10.68 -3.95
CA CYS A 91 -7.43 11.15 -4.29
C CYS A 91 -7.47 12.63 -3.90
N ASN A 92 -8.05 13.45 -4.75
CA ASN A 92 -8.33 14.88 -4.54
C ASN A 92 -9.33 15.14 -3.38
N GLU A 93 -9.40 14.21 -2.44
CA GLU A 93 -10.22 14.19 -1.24
C GLU A 93 -9.45 14.82 -0.07
N ARG A 94 -10.18 15.41 0.87
CA ARG A 94 -9.64 16.14 2.02
C ARG A 94 -8.72 15.20 2.81
N LYS A 95 -7.46 15.62 2.99
CA LYS A 95 -6.41 14.86 3.70
C LYS A 95 -6.70 14.61 5.19
N GLU A 96 -7.75 15.22 5.74
CA GLU A 96 -8.03 15.28 7.18
C GLU A 96 -8.65 14.00 7.76
N GLU A 97 -9.15 13.07 6.93
CA GLU A 97 -9.76 11.81 7.40
C GLU A 97 -8.88 10.57 7.19
N HIS A 98 -7.66 10.73 6.65
CA HIS A 98 -6.74 9.63 6.39
C HIS A 98 -5.83 9.38 7.58
N HIS A 99 -5.92 8.20 8.17
CA HIS A 99 -5.02 7.81 9.24
C HIS A 99 -3.80 7.09 8.66
N PHE A 100 -2.65 7.41 9.26
CA PHE A 100 -1.39 6.81 8.85
C PHE A 100 -1.20 5.49 9.58
N ILE A 101 -1.21 4.39 8.83
CA ILE A 101 -0.99 3.05 9.39
C ILE A 101 0.46 2.66 9.15
N ARG A 102 1.08 2.04 10.17
CA ARG A 102 2.42 1.47 10.11
C ARG A 102 2.42 0.11 10.77
N GLY A 103 3.13 -0.85 10.22
CA GLY A 103 3.27 -2.16 10.85
C GLY A 103 3.71 -3.25 9.88
N ARG A 104 3.79 -4.49 10.39
CA ARG A 104 4.00 -5.67 9.55
C ARG A 104 2.75 -5.91 8.72
N ILE A 105 2.90 -5.90 7.39
CA ILE A 105 1.81 -6.20 6.48
C ILE A 105 1.77 -7.69 6.14
N ILE A 106 0.57 -8.18 5.88
CA ILE A 106 0.35 -9.41 5.13
C ILE A 106 -0.52 -9.09 3.93
N VAL A 107 -0.21 -9.76 2.83
CA VAL A 107 -0.94 -9.65 1.59
C VAL A 107 -1.76 -10.91 1.38
N SER A 108 -3.08 -10.75 1.25
CA SER A 108 -3.96 -11.80 0.79
C SER A 108 -4.51 -11.44 -0.59
N GLN A 109 -4.42 -12.38 -1.53
CA GLN A 109 -5.14 -12.27 -2.79
C GLN A 109 -6.62 -12.42 -2.49
N GLN A 110 -7.44 -11.47 -2.93
CA GLN A 110 -8.87 -11.69 -3.00
C GLN A 110 -9.11 -12.57 -4.23
N VAL A 111 -9.06 -13.90 -4.04
CA VAL A 111 -9.70 -14.79 -5.01
C VAL A 111 -11.17 -14.37 -5.01
N GLY A 112 -11.66 -13.93 -6.18
CA GLY A 112 -12.98 -13.34 -6.33
C GLY A 112 -14.02 -14.14 -5.56
N ALA A 113 -14.83 -13.43 -4.77
CA ALA A 113 -16.11 -13.96 -4.33
C ALA A 113 -16.95 -14.19 -5.59
N GLU A 114 -16.84 -15.38 -6.17
CA GLU A 114 -17.93 -15.95 -6.94
C GLU A 114 -19.05 -16.25 -5.94
N LEU A 115 -20.13 -15.45 -6.02
CA LEU A 115 -21.53 -15.87 -6.18
C LEU A 115 -22.44 -14.63 -6.15
#